data_AF-A0A961WL07-F1
#
_entry.id   AF-A0A961WL07-F1
#
_cell.length_a   1.000
_cell.length_b   1.000
_cell.length_c   1.000
_cell.angle_alpha   90.00
_cell.angle_beta   90.00
_cell.angle_gamma   90.00
#
_symmetry.space_group_name_H-M   'P 1'
#
loop_
_entity.id
_entity.type
_entity.pdbx_description
1 polymer ?
#
loop_
_entity_poly.entity_id
_entity_poly.type
_entity_poly.pdbx_seq_one_letter_code
_entity_poly.pdbx_strand_id
1 'polypeptide(L)' 'MTTRSAILLRAHPPALRTLFFVEMWERFSYYGMRALLTLFMVAPIAAGGLGFTTADAALLYGNYTMAVYLLAIPGG' A
#
# COMPACT_ATOMS: atom_id res chain seq x y z
N MET A 1 -28.96 7.59 34.48
CA MET A 1 -27.87 8.31 33.80
C MET A 1 -26.71 7.32 33.63
N THR A 2 -26.76 6.47 32.60
CA THR A 2 -25.79 5.37 32.40
C THR A 2 -25.06 5.63 31.09
N THR A 3 -23.88 6.20 31.23
CA THR A 3 -22.96 6.58 30.16
C THR A 3 -22.45 5.31 29.47
N ARG A 4 -23.04 4.89 28.34
CA ARG A 4 -22.44 3.91 27.43
C ARG A 4 -21.60 4.63 26.37
N SER A 5 -20.58 5.33 26.82
CA SER A 5 -19.56 5.86 25.93
C SER A 5 -18.36 4.90 25.90
N ALA A 6 -17.93 4.58 24.67
CA ALA A 6 -16.64 4.00 24.31
C ALA A 6 -16.41 2.50 24.58
N ILE A 7 -16.99 1.60 23.75
CA ILE A 7 -16.41 0.27 23.52
C ILE A 7 -16.67 -0.20 22.07
N LEU A 8 -16.07 0.43 21.05
CA LEU A 8 -16.14 -0.11 19.67
C LEU A 8 -15.13 -1.26 19.45
N LEU A 9 -13.96 -1.20 20.10
CA LEU A 9 -12.86 -2.18 19.92
C LEU A 9 -13.03 -3.51 20.69
N ARG A 10 -13.91 -3.59 21.70
CA ARG A 10 -14.12 -4.83 22.49
C ARG A 10 -15.30 -5.67 22.02
N ALA A 11 -16.11 -5.16 21.08
CA ALA A 11 -17.30 -5.83 20.57
C ALA A 11 -17.00 -6.86 19.47
N HIS A 12 -15.75 -6.99 19.04
CA HIS A 12 -15.32 -7.82 17.91
C HIS A 12 -14.29 -8.88 18.35
N PRO A 13 -14.18 -10.02 17.64
CA PRO A 13 -13.22 -11.07 17.97
C PRO A 13 -11.79 -10.52 18.11
N PRO A 14 -11.00 -10.96 19.10
CA PRO A 14 -9.66 -10.43 19.34
C PRO A 14 -8.72 -10.59 18.13
N ALA A 15 -8.92 -11.64 17.32
CA ALA A 15 -8.18 -11.88 16.08
C ALA A 15 -8.42 -10.78 15.02
N LEU A 16 -9.60 -10.17 14.99
CA LEU A 16 -9.91 -9.07 14.06
C LEU A 16 -9.00 -7.87 14.32
N ARG A 17 -8.61 -7.61 15.58
CA ARG A 17 -7.68 -6.51 15.89
C ARG A 17 -6.31 -6.77 15.29
N THR A 18 -5.83 -8.00 15.36
CA THR A 18 -4.57 -8.40 14.73
C THR A 18 -4.64 -8.26 13.21
N LEU A 19 -5.69 -8.80 12.58
CA LEU A 19 -5.90 -8.68 11.14
C LEU A 19 -6.03 -7.22 10.69
N PHE A 20 -6.71 -6.38 11.47
CA PHE A 20 -6.84 -4.95 11.20
C PHE A 20 -5.47 -4.27 11.18
N PHE A 21 -4.62 -4.49 12.18
CA PHE A 21 -3.30 -3.85 12.21
C PHE A 21 -2.37 -4.41 11.12
N VAL A 22 -2.45 -5.70 10.82
CA VAL A 22 -1.69 -6.31 9.73
C VAL A 22 -2.09 -5.71 8.38
N GLU A 23 -3.39 -5.69 8.07
CA GLU A 23 -3.91 -5.11 6.83
C GLU A 23 -3.65 -3.60 6.75
N MET A 24 -3.84 -2.86 7.84
CA MET A 24 -3.55 -1.43 7.89
C MET A 24 -2.09 -1.15 7.52
N TRP A 25 -1.15 -1.95 8.04
CA TRP A 25 0.26 -1.77 7.75
C TRP A 25 0.65 -2.24 6.34
N GLU A 26 0.04 -3.31 5.86
CA GLU A 26 0.17 -3.75 4.47
C GLU A 26 -0.29 -2.63 3.51
N ARG A 27 -1.49 -2.08 3.71
CA ARG A 27 -2.01 -0.99 2.87
C ARG A 27 -1.18 0.28 3.00
N PHE A 28 -0.74 0.63 4.21
CA PHE A 28 0.13 1.79 4.44
C PHE A 28 1.43 1.69 3.63
N SER A 29 2.12 0.55 3.72
CA SER A 29 3.36 0.33 2.99
C SER A 29 3.16 0.25 1.47
N TYR A 30 2.08 -0.39 1.02
CA TYR A 30 1.72 -0.48 -0.40
C TYR A 30 1.44 0.90 -1.02
N TYR A 31 0.58 1.71 -0.40
CA TYR A 31 0.28 3.05 -0.91
C TYR A 31 1.43 4.03 -0.71
N GLY A 32 2.19 3.91 0.38
CA GLY A 32 3.40 4.70 0.62
C GLY A 32 4.47 4.47 -0.46
N MET A 33 4.71 3.20 -0.83
CA MET A 33 5.59 2.83 -1.93
C MET A 33 5.10 3.44 -3.24
N ARG A 34 3.83 3.26 -3.61
CA ARG A 34 3.26 3.78 -4.86
C ARG A 34 3.30 5.30 -4.97
N ALA A 35 3.17 6.02 -3.85
CA ALA A 35 3.22 7.47 -3.82
C ALA A 35 4.61 8.02 -4.21
N LEU A 36 5.68 7.31 -3.85
CA LEU A 36 7.05 7.76 -4.06
C LEU A 36 7.75 7.08 -5.24
N LEU A 37 7.30 5.89 -5.66
CA LEU A 37 7.98 5.07 -6.66
C LEU A 37 8.20 5.81 -7.98
N THR A 38 7.16 6.45 -8.54
CA THR A 38 7.28 7.16 -9.82
C THR A 38 8.18 8.39 -9.71
N LEU A 39 8.13 9.10 -8.58
CA LEU A 39 9.00 10.24 -8.32
C LEU A 39 10.47 9.80 -8.25
N PHE A 40 10.74 8.67 -7.58
CA PHE A 40 12.07 8.08 -7.52
C PHE A 40 12.59 7.59 -8.88
N MET A 41 11.71 7.00 -9.70
CA MET A 41 12.07 6.51 -11.03
C MET A 41 12.50 7.66 -11.96
N VAL A 42 11.74 8.75 -11.98
CA VAL A 42 11.99 9.89 -12.89
C VAL A 42 13.06 10.84 -12.34
N ALA A 43 13.32 10.82 -11.03
CA ALA A 43 14.35 11.66 -10.44
C ALA A 43 15.73 11.42 -11.08
N PRO A 44 16.54 12.47 -11.33
CA PRO A 44 17.86 12.34 -11.93
C PRO A 44 18.79 11.46 -11.09
N ILE A 45 19.72 10.77 -11.77
CA ILE A 45 20.75 9.93 -11.11
C ILE A 45 21.59 10.76 -10.14
N ALA A 46 21.90 12.02 -10.49
CA ALA A 46 22.64 12.93 -9.62
C ALA A 46 21.92 13.26 -8.29
N ALA A 47 20.59 13.09 -8.24
CA ALA A 47 19.77 13.27 -7.04
C ALA A 47 19.45 11.93 -6.35
N GLY A 48 20.07 10.82 -6.77
CA GLY A 48 19.85 9.48 -6.23
C GLY A 48 18.63 8.75 -6.79
N GLY A 49 18.02 9.26 -7.86
CA GLY A 49 16.93 8.57 -8.59
C GLY A 49 17.43 7.64 -9.69
N LEU A 50 16.51 7.09 -10.48
CA LEU A 50 16.83 6.14 -11.56
C LEU A 50 17.01 6.80 -12.95
N GLY A 51 16.64 8.07 -13.10
CA GLY A 51 16.77 8.82 -14.35
C GLY A 51 15.91 8.28 -15.51
N PHE A 52 14.81 7.59 -15.21
CA PHE A 52 13.90 7.06 -16.23
C PHE A 52 13.13 8.19 -16.92
N THR A 53 12.72 7.95 -18.16
CA THR A 53 11.72 8.80 -18.80
C THR A 53 10.37 8.63 -18.08
N THR A 54 9.52 9.66 -18.15
CA THR A 54 8.17 9.60 -17.58
C THR A 54 7.33 8.49 -18.21
N ALA A 55 7.56 8.19 -19.49
CA ALA A 55 6.90 7.10 -20.21
C ALA A 55 7.32 5.72 -19.66
N ASP A 56 8.61 5.47 -19.49
CA ASP A 56 9.11 4.21 -18.96
C ASP A 56 8.67 3.97 -17.51
N ALA A 57 8.70 5.03 -16.70
CA ALA A 57 8.22 5.01 -15.33
C ALA A 57 6.72 4.68 -15.25
N ALA A 58 5.90 5.24 -16.15
CA ALA A 58 4.47 4.96 -16.23
C ALA A 58 4.19 3.51 -16.67
N LEU A 59 4.94 3.00 -17.64
CA LEU A 59 4.83 1.60 -18.08
C LEU A 59 5.17 0.62 -16.96
N LEU A 60 6.26 0.84 -16.23
CA LEU A 60 6.64 -0.02 -15.10
C LEU A 60 5.59 0.03 -13.99
N TYR A 61 5.12 1.23 -13.65
CA TYR A 61 4.07 1.40 -12.64
C TYR A 61 2.76 0.70 -13.01
N GLY A 62 2.36 0.79 -14.27
CA GLY A 62 1.19 0.11 -14.82
C GLY A 62 1.33 -1.42 -14.74
N ASN A 63 2.47 -1.95 -15.21
CA ASN A 63 2.76 -3.37 -15.16
C ASN A 63 2.82 -3.91 -13.72
N TYR A 64 3.42 -3.16 -12.80
CA TYR A 64 3.45 -3.52 -11.38
C TYR A 64 2.02 -3.60 -10.81
N THR A 65 1.19 -2.59 -11.05
CA THR A 65 -0.20 -2.58 -10.57
C THR A 65 -1.00 -3.74 -11.16
N MET A 66 -0.85 -4.01 -12.46
CA MET A 66 -1.49 -5.14 -13.13
C MET A 66 -1.06 -6.48 -12.53
N ALA A 67 0.24 -6.68 -12.30
CA ALA A 67 0.76 -7.90 -11.69
C ALA A 67 0.20 -8.13 -10.27
N VAL A 68 0.05 -7.07 -9.46
CA VAL A 68 -0.55 -7.18 -8.12
C VAL A 68 -1.97 -7.75 -8.17
N TYR A 69 -2.78 -7.32 -9.15
CA TYR A 69 -4.13 -7.87 -9.32
C TYR A 69 -4.13 -9.26 -9.95
N LEU A 70 -3.26 -9.52 -10.94
CA LEU A 70 -3.22 -10.78 -11.65
C LEU A 70 -2.71 -11.93 -10.78
N LEU A 71 -1.70 -11.66 -9.94
CA LEU A 71 -1.13 -12.66 -9.03
C LEU A 71 -2.03 -12.98 -7.83
N ALA A 72 -3.10 -12.22 -7.60
CA ALA A 72 -4.12 -12.58 -6.61
C ALA A 72 -4.89 -13.85 -7.03
N ILE A 73 -5.03 -14.11 -8.33
CA ILE A 73 -5.77 -15.28 -8.85
C ILE A 73 -5.17 -16.61 -8.36
N PRO A 74 -3.86 -16.89 -8.57
CA PRO A 74 -3.25 -18.09 -8.00
C PRO A 74 -2.99 -18.00 -6.48
N GLY A 75 -3.01 -16.79 -5.91
CA GLY A 75 -2.74 -16.57 -4.48
C GLY A 75 -3.91 -16.91 -3.55
N GLY A 76 -5.16 -16.79 -4.05
CA GLY A 76 -6.38 -16.96 -3.27
C GLY A 76 -7.07 -15.64 -2.97
#